data_AF-A0ABD7MV47-F1
#
_entry.id   AF-A0ABD7MV47-F1
#
_cell.length_a   1.000
_cell.length_b   1.000
_cell.length_c   1.000
_cell.angle_alpha   90.00
_cell.angle_beta   90.00
_cell.angle_gamma   90.00
#
_symmetry.space_group_name_H-M   'P 1'
#
loop_
_entity.id
_entity.type
_entity.pdbx_description
1 polymer ?
#
loop_
_entity_poly.entity_id
_entity_poly.type
_entity_poly.pdbx_seq_one_letter_code
_entity_poly.pdbx_strand_id
1 'polypeptide(L)'
;MERLQGLLGIVAILGLLILFSRARKQINWRTLGVGLALQVLLSLLVLKWSVGFNAMKSVSKGLQKLTDFTNEGTSFVFGSLFGTENSFVFALNVLPVIIFLGAIIGALYYFRVIQFFVDIVGGALKWLLGTSKVESVWASTVIFLGQSEAPLVIQSYLKKLTRSELFTCMTGGFASVAGSTLIGYSLLGAPLEYLLAASVMNARALFLWLRPLCQRQRNQLLTRMFGMSATRRVKTLWTPSVGVP
;
A
#
# COMPACT_ATOMS: atom_id res chain seq x y z
N MET A 1 -16.18 -26.21 -10.42
CA MET A 1 -14.96 -26.10 -11.25
C MET A 1 -14.26 -24.75 -11.08
N GLU A 2 -14.98 -23.63 -11.05
CA GLU A 2 -14.39 -22.28 -10.93
C GLU A 2 -13.54 -22.04 -9.67
N ARG A 3 -13.96 -22.56 -8.50
CA ARG A 3 -13.17 -22.43 -7.25
C ARG A 3 -11.84 -23.18 -7.29
N LEU A 4 -11.78 -24.30 -8.01
CA LEU A 4 -10.55 -25.08 -8.22
C LEU A 4 -9.59 -24.34 -9.17
N GLN A 5 -10.12 -23.64 -10.17
CA GLN A 5 -9.32 -22.78 -11.06
C GLN A 5 -8.66 -21.62 -10.31
N GLY A 6 -9.37 -20.99 -9.37
CA GLY A 6 -8.79 -19.95 -8.51
C GLY A 6 -7.62 -20.47 -7.65
N LEU A 7 -7.76 -21.67 -7.07
CA LEU A 7 -6.69 -22.29 -6.29
C LEU A 7 -5.48 -22.66 -7.18
N LEU A 8 -5.74 -23.23 -8.36
CA LEU A 8 -4.70 -23.54 -9.35
C LEU A 8 -3.97 -22.28 -9.82
N GLY A 9 -4.68 -21.17 -10.00
CA GLY A 9 -4.09 -19.87 -10.35
C GLY A 9 -3.11 -19.37 -9.30
N ILE A 10 -3.46 -19.46 -8.01
CA ILE A 10 -2.55 -19.08 -6.90
C ILE A 10 -1.28 -19.96 -6.92
N VAL A 11 -1.44 -21.27 -7.08
CA VAL A 11 -0.31 -22.21 -7.15
C VAL A 11 0.56 -21.94 -8.38
N ALA A 12 -0.05 -21.66 -9.54
CA ALA A 12 0.67 -21.35 -10.77
C ALA A 12 1.47 -20.04 -10.65
N ILE A 13 0.87 -18.99 -10.08
CA ILE A 13 1.56 -17.71 -9.82
C ILE A 13 2.73 -17.94 -8.87
N LEU A 14 2.52 -18.64 -7.74
CA LEU A 14 3.59 -18.99 -6.80
C LEU A 14 4.70 -19.81 -7.46
N GLY A 15 4.35 -20.78 -8.28
CA GLY A 15 5.28 -21.62 -9.02
C GLY A 15 6.15 -20.80 -9.98
N LEU A 16 5.53 -19.89 -10.75
CA LEU A 16 6.21 -18.98 -11.65
C LEU A 16 7.17 -18.05 -10.87
N LEU A 17 6.71 -17.56 -9.72
CA LEU A 17 7.50 -16.71 -8.82
C LEU A 17 8.75 -17.43 -8.26
N ILE A 18 8.60 -18.70 -7.86
CA ILE A 18 9.72 -19.52 -7.40
C ILE A 18 10.66 -19.85 -8.58
N LEU A 19 10.14 -20.06 -9.78
CA LEU A 19 10.93 -20.35 -10.97
C LEU A 19 11.81 -19.17 -11.36
N PHE A 20 11.26 -17.96 -11.38
CA PHE A 20 12.02 -16.73 -11.67
C PHE A 20 12.80 -16.19 -10.47
N SER A 21 12.66 -16.79 -9.28
CA SER A 21 13.46 -16.41 -8.11
C SER A 21 14.93 -16.75 -8.30
N ARG A 22 15.80 -15.76 -8.04
CA ARG A 22 17.25 -15.90 -8.06
C ARG A 22 17.81 -16.67 -6.85
N ALA A 23 17.03 -16.81 -5.78
CA ALA A 23 17.48 -17.36 -4.49
C ALA A 23 16.51 -18.43 -3.93
N ARG A 24 16.09 -19.39 -4.77
CA ARG A 24 15.10 -20.43 -4.45
C ARG A 24 15.35 -21.19 -3.13
N LYS A 25 16.63 -21.41 -2.77
CA LYS A 25 17.02 -22.16 -1.57
C LYS A 25 16.94 -21.36 -0.27
N GLN A 26 16.78 -20.03 -0.33
CA GLN A 26 16.79 -19.17 0.85
C GLN A 26 15.39 -18.65 1.21
N ILE A 27 14.35 -19.08 0.50
CA ILE A 27 12.98 -18.61 0.72
C ILE A 27 12.55 -18.87 2.17
N ASN A 28 12.12 -17.81 2.86
CA ASN A 28 11.56 -17.93 4.19
C ASN A 28 10.09 -18.37 4.12
N TRP A 29 9.88 -19.68 4.22
CA TRP A 29 8.55 -20.31 4.17
C TRP A 29 7.59 -19.81 5.25
N ARG A 30 8.09 -19.34 6.40
CA ARG A 30 7.25 -18.74 7.45
C ARG A 30 6.62 -17.43 6.96
N THR A 31 7.39 -16.53 6.37
CA THR A 31 6.83 -15.26 5.87
C THR A 31 5.88 -15.51 4.69
N LEU A 32 6.21 -16.47 3.81
CA LEU A 32 5.33 -16.85 2.70
C LEU A 32 4.00 -17.42 3.21
N GLY A 33 4.04 -18.40 4.13
CA GLY A 33 2.83 -19.02 4.67
C GLY A 33 1.96 -18.05 5.47
N VAL A 34 2.58 -17.23 6.33
CA VAL A 34 1.86 -16.21 7.11
C VAL A 34 1.28 -15.13 6.19
N GLY A 35 2.00 -14.72 5.13
CA GLY A 35 1.49 -13.77 4.14
C GLY A 35 0.24 -14.28 3.41
N LEU A 36 0.25 -15.54 2.95
CA LEU A 36 -0.90 -16.18 2.30
C LEU A 36 -2.08 -16.30 3.27
N ALA A 37 -1.81 -16.80 4.48
CA ALA A 37 -2.84 -16.95 5.51
C ALA A 37 -3.47 -15.59 5.85
N LEU A 38 -2.66 -14.55 6.04
CA LEU A 38 -3.14 -13.20 6.32
C LEU A 38 -3.91 -12.61 5.13
N GLN A 39 -3.50 -12.87 3.88
CA GLN A 39 -4.21 -12.40 2.69
C GLN A 39 -5.58 -13.07 2.56
N VAL A 40 -5.66 -14.40 2.71
CA VAL A 40 -6.91 -15.17 2.65
C VAL A 40 -7.82 -14.79 3.82
N LEU A 41 -7.29 -14.72 5.05
CA LEU A 41 -8.07 -14.39 6.24
C LEU A 41 -8.76 -13.04 6.10
N LEU A 42 -8.02 -12.02 5.66
CA LEU A 42 -8.61 -10.68 5.48
C LEU A 42 -9.50 -10.59 4.24
N SER A 43 -9.24 -11.35 3.18
CA SER A 43 -10.19 -11.50 2.06
C SER A 43 -11.53 -12.02 2.58
N LEU A 44 -11.51 -13.05 3.43
CA LEU A 44 -12.71 -13.59 4.06
C LEU A 44 -13.36 -12.58 5.02
N LEU A 45 -12.57 -11.86 5.82
CA LEU A 45 -13.10 -10.83 6.73
C LEU A 45 -13.71 -9.65 5.97
N VAL A 46 -13.17 -9.25 4.83
CA VAL A 46 -13.64 -8.06 4.11
C VAL A 46 -14.77 -8.40 3.13
N LEU A 47 -14.69 -9.53 2.43
CA LEU A 47 -15.64 -9.89 1.37
C LEU A 47 -16.75 -10.85 1.84
N LYS A 48 -16.45 -11.78 2.74
CA LYS A 48 -17.40 -12.84 3.14
C LYS A 48 -18.12 -12.50 4.45
N TRP A 49 -17.45 -11.81 5.37
CA TRP A 49 -18.03 -11.44 6.66
C TRP A 49 -18.89 -10.17 6.53
N SER A 50 -20.14 -10.24 6.99
CA SER A 50 -21.13 -9.16 6.82
C SER A 50 -20.69 -7.83 7.42
N VAL A 51 -20.03 -7.85 8.58
CA VAL A 51 -19.52 -6.63 9.22
C VAL A 51 -18.40 -5.99 8.40
N GLY A 52 -17.50 -6.79 7.80
CA GLY A 52 -16.40 -6.27 7.00
C GLY A 52 -16.88 -5.71 5.66
N PHE A 53 -17.84 -6.37 5.03
CA PHE A 53 -18.47 -5.85 3.82
C PHE A 53 -19.24 -4.55 4.09
N ASN A 54 -19.98 -4.48 5.20
CA ASN A 54 -20.66 -3.25 5.62
C ASN A 54 -19.69 -2.12 5.99
N ALA A 55 -18.52 -2.45 6.53
CA ALA A 55 -17.46 -1.48 6.77
C ALA A 55 -16.94 -0.91 5.44
N MET A 56 -16.65 -1.76 4.44
CA MET A 56 -16.25 -1.29 3.10
C MET A 56 -17.33 -0.45 2.44
N LYS A 57 -18.60 -0.83 2.56
CA LYS A 57 -19.73 -0.05 2.04
C LYS A 57 -19.83 1.32 2.73
N SER A 58 -19.60 1.39 4.03
CA SER A 58 -19.58 2.66 4.78
C SER A 58 -18.45 3.58 4.32
N VAL A 59 -17.25 3.02 4.15
CA VAL A 59 -16.10 3.76 3.60
C VAL A 59 -16.40 4.23 2.17
N SER A 60 -16.94 3.36 1.33
CA SER A 60 -17.33 3.68 -0.06
C SER A 60 -18.34 4.84 -0.12
N LYS A 61 -19.35 4.85 0.75
CA LYS A 61 -20.29 5.99 0.87
C LYS A 61 -19.60 7.28 1.30
N GLY A 62 -18.62 7.19 2.20
CA GLY A 62 -17.80 8.35 2.59
C GLY A 62 -17.02 8.92 1.40
N LEU A 63 -16.41 8.06 0.60
CA LEU A 63 -15.71 8.44 -0.63
C LEU A 63 -16.67 9.03 -1.67
N GLN A 64 -17.87 8.45 -1.85
CA GLN A 64 -18.90 8.99 -2.76
C GLN A 64 -19.31 10.41 -2.37
N LYS A 65 -19.55 10.69 -1.08
CA LYS A 65 -19.84 12.07 -0.63
C LYS A 65 -18.71 13.04 -0.95
N LEU A 66 -17.46 12.58 -0.87
CA LEU A 66 -16.29 13.40 -1.19
C LEU A 66 -16.22 13.69 -2.70
N THR A 67 -16.62 12.72 -3.52
CA THR A 67 -16.82 12.91 -4.96
C THR A 67 -17.94 13.91 -5.24
N ASP A 68 -19.05 13.85 -4.52
CA ASP A 68 -20.16 14.80 -4.68
C ASP A 68 -19.72 16.24 -4.40
N PHE A 69 -18.96 16.46 -3.31
CA PHE A 69 -18.36 17.78 -3.03
C PHE A 69 -17.40 18.24 -4.14
N THR A 70 -16.69 17.30 -4.77
CA THR A 70 -15.80 17.64 -5.89
C THR A 70 -16.61 18.01 -7.14
N ASN A 71 -17.73 17.34 -7.39
CA ASN A 71 -18.60 17.65 -8.53
C ASN A 71 -19.20 19.05 -8.41
N GLU A 72 -19.59 19.48 -7.21
CA GLU A 72 -20.00 20.87 -6.95
C GLU A 72 -18.88 21.87 -7.25
N GLY A 73 -17.66 21.60 -6.79
CA GLY A 73 -16.49 22.43 -7.09
C GLY A 73 -16.14 22.45 -8.58
N THR A 74 -16.32 21.33 -9.28
CA THR A 74 -16.06 21.19 -10.71
C THR A 74 -17.11 21.96 -11.52
N SER A 75 -18.38 21.88 -11.14
CA SER A 75 -19.47 22.68 -11.71
C SER A 75 -19.23 24.17 -11.52
N PHE A 76 -18.72 24.59 -10.35
CA PHE A 76 -18.34 25.98 -10.11
C PHE A 76 -17.21 26.47 -11.04
N VAL A 77 -16.16 25.65 -11.26
CA VAL A 77 -15.00 26.04 -12.08
C VAL A 77 -15.29 25.98 -13.58
N PHE A 78 -15.99 24.94 -14.04
CA PHE A 78 -16.19 24.66 -15.47
C PHE A 78 -17.59 25.02 -15.99
N GLY A 79 -18.53 25.37 -15.11
CA GLY A 79 -19.88 25.80 -15.47
C GLY A 79 -20.60 24.80 -16.37
N SER A 80 -21.14 25.29 -17.48
CA SER A 80 -21.91 24.49 -18.46
C SER A 80 -21.09 23.46 -19.25
N LEU A 81 -19.76 23.48 -19.15
CA LEU A 81 -18.90 22.44 -19.75
C LEU A 81 -18.98 21.12 -18.97
N PHE A 82 -19.40 21.16 -17.71
CA PHE A 82 -19.64 20.00 -16.88
C PHE A 82 -21.12 19.60 -16.99
N GLY A 83 -21.41 18.43 -17.56
CA GLY A 83 -22.79 17.92 -17.69
C GLY A 83 -23.49 18.21 -19.02
N THR A 84 -22.78 18.64 -20.07
CA THR A 84 -23.37 18.74 -21.42
C THR A 84 -23.83 17.36 -21.89
N GLU A 85 -25.11 17.23 -22.27
CA GLU A 85 -25.93 16.01 -22.20
C GLU A 85 -25.49 14.78 -23.01
N ASN A 86 -24.38 14.81 -23.77
CA ASN A 86 -23.98 13.67 -24.63
C ASN A 86 -22.50 13.28 -24.62
N SER A 87 -21.64 13.91 -23.80
CA SER A 87 -20.21 13.57 -23.79
C SER A 87 -19.65 13.45 -22.39
N PHE A 88 -19.41 12.21 -21.93
CA PHE A 88 -18.59 11.96 -20.75
C PHE A 88 -17.14 12.40 -21.06
N VAL A 89 -16.79 13.60 -20.61
CA VAL A 89 -15.41 14.10 -20.74
C VAL A 89 -14.61 13.62 -19.54
N PHE A 90 -13.73 12.63 -19.76
CA PHE A 90 -12.87 12.06 -18.72
C PHE A 90 -12.10 13.15 -17.94
N ALA A 91 -11.56 14.14 -18.66
CA ALA A 91 -10.77 15.21 -18.07
C ALA A 91 -11.56 16.08 -17.08
N LEU A 92 -12.88 16.24 -17.25
CA LEU A 92 -13.73 17.04 -16.37
C LEU A 92 -14.35 16.20 -15.24
N ASN A 93 -14.59 14.91 -15.48
CA ASN A 93 -15.23 14.05 -14.48
C ASN A 93 -14.21 13.41 -13.53
N VAL A 94 -13.01 13.08 -13.99
CA VAL A 94 -12.06 12.25 -13.24
C VAL A 94 -10.89 13.05 -12.67
N LEU A 95 -10.28 13.95 -13.46
CA LEU A 95 -9.09 14.70 -13.01
C LEU A 95 -9.37 15.61 -11.80
N PRO A 96 -10.48 16.39 -11.74
CA PRO A 96 -10.77 17.25 -10.59
C PRO A 96 -10.91 16.46 -9.29
N VAL A 97 -11.51 15.28 -9.36
CA VAL A 97 -11.65 14.36 -8.22
C VAL A 97 -10.28 13.91 -7.71
N ILE A 98 -9.36 13.54 -8.60
CA ILE A 98 -7.99 13.18 -8.22
C ILE A 98 -7.27 14.37 -7.57
N ILE A 99 -7.40 15.58 -8.12
CA ILE A 99 -6.76 16.80 -7.60
C ILE A 99 -7.31 17.13 -6.20
N PHE A 100 -8.63 17.13 -6.03
CA PHE A 100 -9.27 17.44 -4.75
C PHE A 100 -8.91 16.43 -3.65
N LEU A 101 -8.96 15.14 -3.97
CA LEU A 101 -8.56 14.08 -3.04
C LEU A 101 -7.07 14.17 -2.70
N GLY A 102 -6.22 14.45 -3.70
CA GLY A 102 -4.80 14.69 -3.48
C GLY A 102 -4.55 15.85 -2.52
N ALA A 103 -5.30 16.95 -2.65
CA ALA A 103 -5.21 18.10 -1.74
C ALA A 103 -5.64 17.73 -0.31
N ILE A 104 -6.72 16.96 -0.14
CA ILE A 104 -7.17 16.47 1.17
C ILE A 104 -6.12 15.55 1.79
N ILE A 105 -5.59 14.59 1.03
CA ILE A 105 -4.54 13.68 1.49
C ILE A 105 -3.29 14.47 1.89
N GLY A 106 -2.90 15.48 1.11
CA GLY A 106 -1.82 16.41 1.45
C GLY A 106 -2.07 17.18 2.74
N ALA A 107 -3.29 17.67 2.96
CA ALA A 107 -3.67 18.31 4.22
C ALA A 107 -3.62 17.33 5.41
N LEU A 108 -4.13 16.11 5.25
CA LEU A 108 -4.06 15.06 6.27
C LEU A 108 -2.61 14.66 6.59
N TYR A 109 -1.71 14.72 5.61
CA TYR A 109 -0.28 14.52 5.80
C TYR A 109 0.35 15.65 6.62
N TYR A 110 -0.05 16.91 6.39
CA TYR A 110 0.40 18.05 7.19
C TYR A 110 -0.08 17.96 8.65
N PHE A 111 -1.34 17.56 8.87
CA PHE A 111 -1.91 17.36 10.21
C PHE A 111 -1.42 16.11 10.94
N ARG A 112 -0.47 15.36 10.35
CA ARG A 112 0.10 14.12 10.91
C ARG A 112 -0.89 12.96 11.11
N VAL A 113 -2.08 13.02 10.49
CA VAL A 113 -3.11 11.98 10.62
C VAL A 113 -2.66 10.70 9.93
N ILE A 114 -2.12 10.81 8.70
CA ILE A 114 -1.67 9.64 7.93
C ILE A 114 -0.53 8.91 8.65
N GLN A 115 0.42 9.67 9.21
CA GLN A 115 1.57 9.14 9.94
C GLN A 115 1.13 8.32 11.15
N PHE A 116 0.12 8.80 11.89
CA PHE A 116 -0.47 8.07 13.01
C PHE A 116 -1.05 6.71 12.58
N PHE A 117 -1.85 6.67 11.51
CA PHE A 117 -2.40 5.41 10.99
C PHE A 117 -1.31 4.48 10.43
N VAL A 118 -0.35 5.04 9.71
CA VAL A 118 0.78 4.30 9.11
C VAL A 118 1.63 3.63 10.18
N ASP A 119 1.88 4.29 11.31
CA ASP A 119 2.64 3.73 12.43
C ASP A 119 1.88 2.58 13.14
N ILE A 120 0.57 2.69 13.31
CA ILE A 120 -0.27 1.63 13.87
C ILE A 120 -0.28 0.40 12.96
N VAL A 121 -0.63 0.60 11.68
CA VAL A 121 -0.76 -0.50 10.71
C VAL A 121 0.61 -1.11 10.40
N GLY A 122 1.64 -0.28 10.25
CA GLY A 122 3.01 -0.71 10.03
C GLY A 122 3.59 -1.44 11.24
N GLY A 123 3.24 -1.02 12.46
CA GLY A 123 3.58 -1.72 13.70
C GLY A 123 2.93 -3.11 13.78
N ALA A 124 1.65 -3.22 13.45
CA ALA A 124 0.93 -4.49 13.40
C ALA A 124 1.51 -5.45 12.35
N LEU A 125 1.78 -4.95 11.14
CA LEU A 125 2.43 -5.72 10.06
C LEU A 125 3.82 -6.21 10.48
N LYS A 126 4.63 -5.33 11.10
CA LYS A 126 5.96 -5.69 11.62
C LYS A 126 5.87 -6.84 12.63
N TRP A 127 4.92 -6.76 13.56
CA TRP A 127 4.75 -7.78 14.60
C TRP A 127 4.30 -9.13 14.01
N LEU A 128 3.36 -9.11 13.05
CA LEU A 128 2.85 -10.32 12.40
C LEU A 128 3.88 -11.00 11.48
N LEU A 129 4.65 -10.21 10.71
CA LEU A 129 5.50 -10.72 9.63
C LEU A 129 6.99 -10.80 9.98
N GLY A 130 7.42 -10.19 11.10
CA GLY A 130 8.82 -10.11 11.49
C GLY A 130 9.68 -9.33 10.48
N THR A 131 9.07 -8.37 9.78
CA THR A 131 9.66 -7.55 8.72
C THR A 131 10.45 -6.36 9.26
N SER A 132 11.19 -5.67 8.38
CA SER A 132 11.88 -4.45 8.79
C SER A 132 10.85 -3.35 9.07
N LYS A 133 11.18 -2.41 9.98
CA LYS A 133 10.26 -1.31 10.32
C LYS A 133 9.96 -0.46 9.09
N VAL A 134 10.95 -0.22 8.24
CA VAL A 134 10.81 0.62 7.04
C VAL A 134 9.93 -0.07 6.00
N GLU A 135 10.10 -1.39 5.78
CA GLU A 135 9.22 -2.14 4.86
C GLU A 135 7.76 -2.12 5.33
N SER A 136 7.54 -2.25 6.63
CA SER A 136 6.19 -2.32 7.22
C SER A 136 5.47 -0.97 7.16
N VAL A 137 6.22 0.11 7.41
CA VAL A 137 5.75 1.49 7.23
C VAL A 137 5.47 1.78 5.76
N TRP A 138 6.34 1.37 4.84
CA TRP A 138 6.09 1.51 3.41
C TRP A 138 4.81 0.79 2.98
N ALA A 139 4.65 -0.46 3.41
CA ALA A 139 3.50 -1.27 3.07
C ALA A 139 2.17 -0.67 3.54
N SER A 140 2.14 -0.09 4.75
CA SER A 140 0.94 0.59 5.25
C SER A 140 0.70 1.94 4.55
N THR A 141 1.77 2.65 4.21
CA THR A 141 1.72 3.95 3.50
C THR A 141 1.10 3.80 2.12
N VAL A 142 1.52 2.79 1.37
CA VAL A 142 1.13 2.54 -0.03
C VAL A 142 -0.36 2.19 -0.20
N ILE A 143 -1.06 1.79 0.87
CA ILE A 143 -2.52 1.57 0.86
C ILE A 143 -3.26 2.90 0.62
N PHE A 144 -2.74 3.99 1.18
CA PHE A 144 -3.42 5.28 1.23
C PHE A 144 -2.85 6.26 0.20
N LEU A 145 -1.53 6.44 0.23
CA LEU A 145 -0.80 7.46 -0.53
C LEU A 145 -0.36 6.98 -1.93
N GLY A 146 -0.36 5.67 -2.19
CA GLY A 146 0.10 5.09 -3.45
C GLY A 146 1.60 5.24 -3.72
N GLN A 147 2.07 4.78 -4.89
CA GLN A 147 3.50 4.68 -5.20
C GLN A 147 4.23 6.02 -5.38
N SER A 148 3.51 7.09 -5.75
CA SER A 148 4.11 8.41 -6.02
C SER A 148 4.43 9.18 -4.75
N GLU A 149 3.66 8.96 -3.69
CA GLU A 149 3.75 9.73 -2.44
C GLU A 149 4.38 8.91 -1.30
N ALA A 150 4.29 7.58 -1.36
CA ALA A 150 4.92 6.71 -0.37
C ALA A 150 6.45 6.91 -0.20
N PRO A 151 7.25 7.24 -1.25
CA PRO A 151 8.69 7.53 -1.10
C PRO A 151 8.98 8.70 -0.17
N LEU A 152 8.07 9.67 -0.07
CA LEU A 152 8.24 10.84 0.80
C LEU A 152 8.24 10.43 2.28
N VAL A 153 7.46 9.41 2.65
CA VAL A 153 7.36 8.93 4.04
C VAL A 153 8.63 8.22 4.49
N ILE A 154 9.30 7.51 3.58
CA ILE A 154 10.53 6.76 3.88
C ILE A 154 11.80 7.44 3.33
N GLN A 155 11.71 8.68 2.87
CA GLN A 155 12.78 9.38 2.13
C GLN A 155 14.14 9.33 2.86
N SER A 156 14.15 9.60 4.16
CA SER A 156 15.36 9.60 4.99
C SER A 156 15.98 8.20 5.19
N TYR A 157 15.19 7.15 4.94
CA TYR A 157 15.60 5.75 5.09
C TYR A 157 15.99 5.09 3.77
N LEU A 158 15.59 5.65 2.61
CA LEU A 158 15.87 5.08 1.28
C LEU A 158 17.36 4.75 1.07
N LYS A 159 18.26 5.65 1.48
CA LYS A 159 19.72 5.46 1.35
C LYS A 159 20.28 4.32 2.22
N LYS A 160 19.53 3.89 3.23
CA LYS A 160 19.93 2.85 4.20
C LYS A 160 19.29 1.49 3.91
N LEU A 161 18.39 1.42 2.92
CA LEU A 161 17.72 0.18 2.56
C LEU A 161 18.67 -0.79 1.87
N THR A 162 18.55 -2.06 2.22
CA THR A 162 19.17 -3.14 1.45
C THR A 162 18.51 -3.27 0.07
N ARG A 163 19.19 -3.91 -0.89
CA ARG A 163 18.63 -4.15 -2.23
C ARG A 163 17.29 -4.91 -2.17
N SER A 164 17.15 -5.84 -1.22
CA SER A 164 15.93 -6.62 -0.99
C SER A 164 14.79 -5.76 -0.44
N GLU A 165 15.08 -4.87 0.52
CA GLU A 165 14.07 -3.94 1.06
C GLU A 165 13.65 -2.92 0.00
N LEU A 166 14.59 -2.39 -0.79
CA LEU A 166 14.27 -1.45 -1.86
C LEU A 166 13.43 -2.13 -2.96
N PHE A 167 13.79 -3.35 -3.37
CA PHE A 167 13.02 -4.13 -4.33
C PHE A 167 11.60 -4.39 -3.82
N THR A 168 11.46 -4.79 -2.55
CA THR A 168 10.17 -4.94 -1.88
C THR A 168 9.39 -3.63 -1.94
N CYS A 169 9.98 -2.49 -1.59
CA CYS A 169 9.30 -1.20 -1.67
C CYS A 169 8.80 -0.90 -3.10
N MET A 170 9.67 -1.01 -4.11
CA MET A 170 9.30 -0.72 -5.51
C MET A 170 8.15 -1.58 -6.00
N THR A 171 8.27 -2.90 -5.82
CA THR A 171 7.26 -3.86 -6.26
C THR A 171 5.97 -3.77 -5.46
N GLY A 172 6.04 -3.39 -4.18
CA GLY A 172 4.87 -3.04 -3.38
C GLY A 172 4.13 -1.81 -3.85
N GLY A 173 4.87 -0.80 -4.32
CA GLY A 173 4.29 0.36 -4.99
C GLY A 173 3.48 -0.07 -6.22
N PHE A 174 4.07 -0.89 -7.10
CA PHE A 174 3.39 -1.38 -8.31
C PHE A 174 2.21 -2.32 -8.05
N ALA A 175 2.24 -3.05 -6.93
CA ALA A 175 1.15 -3.92 -6.53
C ALA A 175 -0.06 -3.16 -5.98
N SER A 176 0.07 -1.85 -5.70
CA SER A 176 -0.98 -1.03 -5.10
C SER A 176 -1.45 0.08 -6.04
N VAL A 177 -2.48 0.78 -5.58
CA VAL A 177 -3.11 1.90 -6.28
C VAL A 177 -3.36 3.00 -5.24
N ALA A 178 -3.20 4.27 -5.63
CA ALA A 178 -3.48 5.39 -4.73
C ALA A 178 -4.98 5.51 -4.45
N GLY A 179 -5.35 5.96 -3.24
CA GLY A 179 -6.76 6.19 -2.88
C GLY A 179 -7.48 7.14 -3.85
N SER A 180 -6.77 8.17 -4.31
CA SER A 180 -7.27 9.14 -5.29
C SER A 180 -7.60 8.52 -6.65
N THR A 181 -6.77 7.60 -7.14
CA THR A 181 -6.99 6.95 -8.44
C THR A 181 -8.04 5.84 -8.38
N LEU A 182 -8.27 5.21 -7.22
CA LEU A 182 -9.36 4.24 -7.03
C LEU A 182 -10.73 4.86 -7.32
N ILE A 183 -10.95 6.11 -6.87
CA ILE A 183 -12.19 6.82 -7.17
C ILE A 183 -12.31 7.10 -8.67
N GLY A 184 -11.22 7.48 -9.33
CA GLY A 184 -11.19 7.64 -10.78
C GLY A 184 -11.61 6.37 -11.53
N TYR A 185 -11.15 5.19 -11.09
CA TYR A 185 -11.61 3.92 -11.64
C TYR A 185 -13.09 3.65 -11.35
N SER A 186 -13.60 4.08 -10.20
CA SER A 186 -15.02 3.92 -9.88
C SER A 186 -15.93 4.76 -10.77
N LEU A 187 -15.48 5.97 -11.14
CA LEU A 187 -16.18 6.82 -12.11
C LEU A 187 -16.22 6.23 -13.52
N LEU A 188 -15.29 5.31 -13.84
CA LEU A 188 -15.31 4.52 -15.07
C LEU A 188 -16.23 3.29 -15.00
N GLY A 189 -16.95 3.09 -13.90
CA GLY A 189 -17.91 2.00 -13.70
C GLY A 189 -17.41 0.84 -12.83
N ALA A 190 -16.21 0.95 -12.24
CA ALA A 190 -15.72 -0.08 -11.33
C ALA A 190 -16.37 0.02 -9.92
N PRO A 191 -16.81 -1.10 -9.32
CA PRO A 191 -17.40 -1.12 -7.99
C PRO A 191 -16.39 -0.74 -6.90
N LEU A 192 -16.65 0.36 -6.19
CA LEU A 192 -15.74 0.97 -5.23
C LEU A 192 -15.45 0.06 -4.03
N GLU A 193 -16.42 -0.75 -3.59
CA GLU A 193 -16.28 -1.67 -2.47
C GLU A 193 -15.18 -2.70 -2.73
N TYR A 194 -15.13 -3.24 -3.95
CA TYR A 194 -14.11 -4.22 -4.35
C TYR A 194 -12.76 -3.57 -4.60
N LEU A 195 -12.73 -2.34 -5.13
CA LEU A 195 -11.51 -1.56 -5.32
C LEU A 195 -10.84 -1.23 -3.97
N LEU A 196 -11.63 -0.81 -2.98
CA LEU A 196 -11.14 -0.56 -1.62
C LEU A 196 -10.67 -1.85 -0.94
N ALA A 197 -11.44 -2.94 -1.07
CA ALA A 197 -11.04 -4.24 -0.56
C ALA A 197 -9.71 -4.71 -1.18
N ALA A 198 -9.55 -4.56 -2.49
CA ALA A 198 -8.32 -4.90 -3.21
C ALA A 198 -7.13 -4.07 -2.71
N SER A 199 -7.29 -2.75 -2.54
CA SER A 199 -6.21 -1.89 -2.01
C SER A 199 -5.74 -2.32 -0.61
N VAL A 200 -6.69 -2.62 0.30
CA VAL A 200 -6.37 -3.10 1.67
C VAL A 200 -5.72 -4.50 1.65
N MET A 201 -6.00 -5.32 0.63
CA MET A 201 -5.38 -6.64 0.45
C MET A 201 -3.96 -6.56 -0.13
N ASN A 202 -3.71 -5.59 -1.02
CA ASN A 202 -2.42 -5.44 -1.72
C ASN A 202 -1.26 -5.10 -0.80
N ALA A 203 -1.51 -4.37 0.29
CA ALA A 203 -0.52 -4.06 1.33
C ALA A 203 0.18 -5.30 1.93
N ARG A 204 -0.53 -6.43 1.94
CA ARG A 204 -0.08 -7.69 2.56
C ARG A 204 0.46 -8.66 1.53
N ALA A 205 -0.13 -8.63 0.33
CA ALA A 205 0.40 -9.28 -0.86
C ALA A 205 1.87 -8.89 -1.10
N LEU A 206 2.21 -7.62 -0.84
CA LEU A 206 3.58 -7.10 -0.88
C LEU A 206 4.61 -8.01 -0.15
N PHE A 207 4.32 -8.43 1.06
CA PHE A 207 5.25 -9.27 1.83
C PHE A 207 5.25 -10.73 1.39
N LEU A 208 4.12 -11.18 0.86
CA LEU A 208 3.93 -12.54 0.39
C LEU A 208 4.73 -12.82 -0.88
N TRP A 209 4.54 -12.00 -1.91
CA TRP A 209 5.03 -12.33 -3.25
C TRP A 209 6.52 -12.01 -3.43
N LEU A 210 7.09 -11.07 -2.67
CA LEU A 210 8.34 -10.41 -3.10
C LEU A 210 9.58 -10.90 -2.36
N ARG A 211 9.41 -11.47 -1.16
CA ARG A 211 10.51 -12.09 -0.41
C ARG A 211 11.12 -13.31 -1.09
N PRO A 212 10.36 -14.17 -1.81
CA PRO A 212 10.95 -15.22 -2.61
C PRO A 212 11.89 -14.70 -3.72
N LEU A 213 11.60 -13.54 -4.33
CA LEU A 213 12.38 -13.04 -5.48
C LEU A 213 13.70 -12.38 -5.07
N CYS A 214 13.69 -11.63 -3.97
CA CYS A 214 14.86 -10.89 -3.53
C CYS A 214 15.13 -11.21 -2.05
N GLN A 215 15.92 -12.24 -1.80
CA GLN A 215 16.34 -12.57 -0.44
C GLN A 215 17.21 -11.44 0.13
N ARG A 216 16.95 -11.12 1.39
CA ARG A 216 17.74 -10.25 2.27
C ARG A 216 19.23 -10.65 2.22
N GLN A 217 20.01 -10.03 1.34
CA GLN A 217 21.47 -9.99 1.50
C GLN A 217 21.72 -9.22 2.79
N ARG A 218 21.87 -9.95 3.89
CA ARG A 218 22.48 -9.43 5.11
C ARG A 218 23.85 -8.93 4.67
N ASN A 219 24.00 -7.61 4.55
CA ASN A 219 25.28 -6.98 4.28
C ASN A 219 26.26 -7.47 5.34
N GLN A 220 27.09 -8.46 4.98
CA GLN A 220 28.33 -8.81 5.68
C GLN A 220 29.25 -7.58 5.76
N LEU A 221 28.98 -6.53 4.98
CA LEU A 221 29.65 -5.23 5.06
C LEU A 221 29.45 -4.51 6.40
N LEU A 222 28.31 -4.63 7.08
CA LEU A 222 28.16 -4.01 8.41
C LEU A 222 28.95 -4.75 9.49
N THR A 223 29.10 -6.08 9.36
CA THR A 223 29.93 -6.88 10.28
C THR A 223 31.42 -6.78 9.96
N ARG A 224 31.79 -6.51 8.70
CA ARG A 224 33.18 -6.30 8.26
C ARG A 224 33.67 -4.85 8.40
N MET A 225 32.79 -3.84 8.30
CA MET A 225 33.14 -2.43 8.54
C MET A 225 33.01 -2.04 10.01
N PHE A 226 32.08 -2.64 10.74
CA PHE A 226 31.87 -2.37 12.16
C PHE A 226 31.84 -3.70 12.91
N GLY A 227 33.01 -4.25 13.18
CA GLY A 227 33.18 -5.41 14.07
C GLY A 227 32.83 -5.06 15.51
N MET A 228 31.55 -4.81 15.82
CA MET A 228 31.09 -4.58 17.17
C MET A 228 29.73 -5.23 17.44
N SER A 229 29.73 -6.02 18.50
CA SER A 229 28.65 -6.78 19.12
C SER A 229 27.35 -6.00 19.36
N ALA A 230 26.23 -6.70 19.20
CA ALA A 230 24.87 -6.20 19.01
C ALA A 230 24.12 -5.76 20.29
N THR A 231 24.77 -5.30 21.36
CA THR A 231 24.09 -5.20 22.68
C THR A 231 24.00 -3.83 23.34
N ARG A 232 24.51 -2.74 22.75
CA ARG A 232 24.40 -1.40 23.36
C ARG A 232 24.18 -0.29 22.34
N ARG A 233 22.92 -0.07 21.94
CA ARG A 233 22.40 1.26 21.59
C ARG A 233 20.90 1.19 21.22
N VAL A 234 20.08 0.86 22.20
CA VAL A 234 18.61 1.02 22.11
C VAL A 234 18.15 2.35 22.74
N LYS A 235 19.03 3.10 23.41
CA LYS A 235 18.62 4.25 24.25
C LYS A 235 19.04 5.66 23.80
N THR A 236 19.77 5.84 22.70
CA THR A 236 20.31 7.17 22.34
C THR A 236 20.03 7.65 20.91
N LEU A 237 19.09 7.03 20.19
CA LEU A 237 18.72 7.44 18.82
C LEU A 237 17.40 8.26 18.75
N TRP A 238 16.98 8.84 19.88
CA TRP A 238 15.72 9.60 20.03
C TRP A 238 15.98 11.04 20.49
N THR A 239 16.89 11.74 19.84
CA THR A 239 16.90 13.21 19.85
C THR A 239 16.59 13.70 18.43
N PRO A 240 15.49 14.45 18.23
CA PRO A 240 15.21 15.06 16.94
C PRO A 240 16.22 16.20 16.73
N SER A 241 17.17 16.00 15.81
CA SER A 241 17.96 17.12 15.29
C SER A 241 17.07 17.94 14.37
N VAL A 242 16.49 18.99 14.94
CA VAL A 242 15.92 20.13 14.23
C VAL A 242 17.03 20.79 13.40
N GLY A 243 16.74 21.06 12.13
CA GLY A 243 17.60 21.74 11.15
C GLY A 243 16.87 21.76 9.79
N VAL A 244 15.87 22.63 9.55
CA VAL A 244 15.93 24.10 9.27
C VAL A 244 16.52 24.32 7.85
N PRO A 245 15.90 25.16 6.99
CA PRO A 245 15.83 26.62 7.14
C PRO A 245 14.56 27.15 7.82
#